data_AF-A4RUU6-F1
#
_entry.id   AF-A4RUU6-F1
#
_cell.length_a   1.000
_cell.length_b   1.000
_cell.length_c   1.000
_cell.angle_alpha   90.00
_cell.angle_beta   90.00
_cell.angle_gamma   90.00
#
_symmetry.space_group_name_H-M   'P 1'
#
loop_
_entity.id
_entity.type
_entity.pdbx_description
1 polymer ?
#
loop_
_entity_poly.entity_id
_entity_poly.type
_entity_poly.pdbx_seq_one_letter_code
_entity_poly.pdbx_strand_id
1 'polypeptide(L)'
;RRGETMFIKPQNDQVTVIFPMHFADARDAVIATQFLTQFAEVRRGQKELSTAPAVSYHKSPPLELKDAPEEMIGGANGGYVSFVLFKRHATPDRLEATVWNIMTFHAFVSYHIKYSKAYWHSRMRQKVESWLSILKRAK
;
A
#
# COMPACT_ATOMS: atom_id res chain seq x y z
N ARG A 1 3.54 -14.46 -2.99
CA ARG A 1 4.86 -14.80 -3.61
C ARG A 1 5.82 -15.25 -2.52
N ARG A 2 7.06 -15.65 -2.83
CA ARG A 2 8.04 -16.07 -1.82
C ARG A 2 8.25 -14.92 -0.81
N GLY A 3 7.85 -15.12 0.45
CA GLY A 3 7.91 -14.09 1.51
C GLY A 3 6.74 -13.08 1.55
N GLU A 4 5.76 -13.17 0.64
CA GLU A 4 4.55 -12.32 0.69
C GLU A 4 3.37 -13.16 1.16
N THR A 5 2.75 -12.77 2.27
CA THR A 5 1.57 -13.40 2.85
C THR A 5 0.36 -12.49 2.72
N MET A 6 -0.83 -13.07 2.63
CA MET A 6 -2.10 -12.36 2.84
C MET A 6 -2.99 -13.22 3.73
N PHE A 7 -3.72 -12.58 4.63
CA PHE A 7 -4.67 -13.26 5.50
C PHE A 7 -6.08 -12.88 5.10
N ILE A 8 -6.96 -13.87 4.99
CA ILE A 8 -8.37 -13.67 4.68
C ILE A 8 -9.18 -14.15 5.88
N LYS A 9 -9.85 -13.21 6.57
CA LYS A 9 -10.74 -13.50 7.71
C LYS A 9 -12.17 -13.18 7.30
N PRO A 10 -12.99 -14.19 6.95
CA PRO A 10 -14.41 -13.99 6.75
C PRO A 10 -15.10 -13.68 8.09
N GLN A 11 -16.09 -12.80 8.06
CA GLN A 11 -16.99 -12.45 9.16
C GLN A 11 -18.44 -12.46 8.62
N ASN A 12 -19.43 -12.29 9.49
CA ASN A 12 -20.86 -12.48 9.14
C ASN A 12 -21.30 -11.67 7.89
N ASP A 13 -20.94 -10.38 7.81
CA ASP A 13 -21.38 -9.49 6.71
C ASP A 13 -20.23 -8.85 5.92
N GLN A 14 -19.00 -9.24 6.23
CA GLN A 14 -17.81 -8.68 5.60
C GLN A 14 -16.66 -9.69 5.55
N VAL A 15 -15.71 -9.43 4.67
CA VAL A 15 -14.45 -10.17 4.59
C VAL A 15 -13.31 -9.18 4.80
N THR A 16 -12.45 -9.47 5.76
CA THR A 16 -11.25 -8.67 6.01
C THR A 16 -10.05 -9.36 5.38
N VAL A 17 -9.35 -8.64 4.50
CA VAL A 17 -8.09 -9.09 3.87
C VAL A 17 -6.95 -8.26 4.42
N ILE A 18 -5.94 -8.91 5.00
CA ILE A 18 -4.84 -8.24 5.68
C ILE A 18 -3.52 -8.57 4.98
N PHE A 19 -2.76 -7.52 4.68
CA PHE A 19 -1.46 -7.59 4.02
C PHE A 19 -0.35 -7.14 4.97
N PRO A 20 0.48 -8.06 5.49
CA PRO A 20 1.76 -7.72 6.09
C PRO A 20 2.75 -7.32 5.00
N MET A 21 3.15 -6.04 5.00
CA MET A 21 3.98 -5.48 3.94
C MET A 21 5.46 -5.62 4.29
N HIS A 22 6.18 -6.38 3.46
CA HIS A 22 7.61 -6.66 3.62
C HIS A 22 8.41 -6.08 2.46
N PHE A 23 9.41 -5.27 2.77
CA PHE A 23 10.29 -4.64 1.80
C PHE A 23 11.74 -5.01 2.07
N ALA A 24 12.45 -5.46 1.03
CA ALA A 24 13.86 -5.81 1.15
C ALA A 24 14.78 -4.60 1.41
N ASP A 25 14.47 -3.44 0.81
CA ASP A 25 15.20 -2.19 1.07
C ASP A 25 14.48 -1.39 2.17
N ALA A 26 15.20 -1.06 3.24
CA ALA A 26 14.68 -0.23 4.33
C ALA A 26 14.18 1.14 3.86
N ARG A 27 14.77 1.72 2.80
CA ARG A 27 14.32 2.99 2.22
C ARG A 27 12.97 2.84 1.52
N ASP A 28 12.75 1.72 0.86
CA ASP A 28 11.46 1.43 0.22
C ASP A 28 10.38 1.22 1.29
N ALA A 29 10.71 0.62 2.44
CA ALA A 29 9.80 0.50 3.58
C ALA A 29 9.35 1.86 4.13
N VAL A 30 10.25 2.85 4.21
CA VAL A 30 9.90 4.22 4.64
C VAL A 30 8.94 4.88 3.65
N ILE A 31 9.22 4.79 2.36
CA ILE A 31 8.35 5.34 1.30
C ILE A 31 6.99 4.64 1.32
N ALA A 32 6.99 3.32 1.43
CA ALA A 32 5.80 2.49 1.50
C ALA A 32 4.92 2.87 2.69
N THR A 33 5.51 3.06 3.87
CA THR A 33 4.80 3.45 5.09
C THR A 33 4.01 4.74 4.87
N GLN A 34 4.63 5.76 4.28
CA GLN A 34 3.95 7.01 3.99
C GLN A 34 2.86 6.84 2.92
N PHE A 35 3.15 6.10 1.86
CA PHE A 35 2.19 5.80 0.80
C PHE A 35 0.94 5.09 1.34
N LEU A 36 1.13 4.05 2.14
CA LEU A 36 0.05 3.22 2.71
C LEU A 36 -0.76 3.97 3.76
N THR A 37 -0.11 4.78 4.59
CA THR A 37 -0.80 5.66 5.54
C THR A 37 -1.73 6.62 4.80
N GLN A 38 -1.24 7.29 3.76
CA GLN A 38 -2.05 8.19 2.94
C GLN A 38 -3.16 7.44 2.19
N PHE A 39 -2.86 6.27 1.63
CA PHE A 39 -3.83 5.43 0.94
C PHE A 39 -5.04 5.08 1.82
N ALA A 40 -4.83 4.79 3.10
CA ALA A 40 -5.90 4.53 4.06
C ALA A 40 -6.70 5.80 4.44
N GLU A 41 -6.07 6.98 4.42
CA GLU A 41 -6.69 8.26 4.79
C GLU A 41 -7.56 8.87 3.68
N VAL A 42 -7.18 8.67 2.41
CA VAL A 42 -7.82 9.32 1.23
C VAL A 42 -9.33 9.10 1.19
N ARG A 43 -9.82 7.92 1.56
CA ARG A 43 -11.26 7.63 1.59
C ARG A 43 -12.03 8.55 2.55
N ARG A 44 -11.44 8.98 3.66
CA ARG A 44 -12.11 9.87 4.64
C ARG A 44 -12.37 11.26 4.07
N GLY A 45 -11.53 11.72 3.15
CA GLY A 45 -11.62 13.05 2.54
C GLY A 45 -12.42 13.10 1.23
N GLN A 46 -12.66 11.97 0.57
CA GLN A 46 -13.24 11.92 -0.78
C GLN A 46 -14.61 11.25 -0.80
N LYS A 47 -15.67 12.03 -1.06
CA LYS A 47 -17.05 11.55 -1.16
C LYS A 47 -17.24 10.49 -2.26
N GLU A 48 -16.50 10.60 -3.36
CA GLU A 48 -16.54 9.65 -4.48
C GLU A 48 -16.08 8.24 -4.07
N LEU A 49 -15.27 8.13 -3.02
CA LEU A 49 -14.79 6.85 -2.49
C LEU A 49 -15.67 6.30 -1.36
N SER A 50 -16.84 6.88 -1.10
CA SER A 50 -17.74 6.43 -0.04
C SER A 50 -18.17 4.97 -0.20
N THR A 51 -18.32 4.50 -1.45
CA THR A 51 -18.72 3.14 -1.80
C THR A 51 -17.55 2.15 -1.89
N ALA A 52 -16.30 2.63 -1.84
CA ALA A 52 -15.11 1.80 -1.93
C ALA A 52 -14.91 0.91 -0.69
N PRO A 53 -14.07 -0.15 -0.78
CA PRO A 53 -13.60 -0.89 0.38
C PRO A 53 -13.06 0.03 1.47
N ALA A 54 -13.35 -0.30 2.73
CA ALA A 54 -12.72 0.40 3.83
C ALA A 54 -11.28 -0.11 3.97
N VAL A 55 -10.33 0.81 4.10
CA VAL A 55 -8.91 0.50 4.22
C VAL A 55 -8.37 1.09 5.52
N SER A 56 -7.60 0.31 6.27
CA SER A 56 -6.85 0.80 7.43
C SER A 56 -5.38 0.41 7.31
N TYR A 57 -4.53 1.22 7.95
CA TYR A 57 -3.10 0.99 8.06
C TYR A 57 -2.70 0.94 9.54
N HIS A 58 -1.89 -0.05 9.90
CA HIS A 58 -1.35 -0.22 11.25
C HIS A 58 0.16 -0.48 11.19
N LYS A 59 0.92 0.10 12.13
CA LYS A 59 2.36 -0.18 12.25
C LYS A 59 2.64 -1.53 12.91
N SER A 60 1.75 -1.96 13.81
CA SER A 60 1.82 -3.24 14.50
C SER A 60 0.75 -4.20 13.96
N PRO A 61 0.91 -5.53 14.16
CA PRO A 61 -0.10 -6.50 13.76
C PRO A 61 -1.49 -6.14 14.32
N PRO A 62 -2.54 -6.12 13.49
CA PRO A 62 -3.90 -5.93 13.96
C PRO A 62 -4.40 -7.16 14.74
N LEU A 63 -5.39 -6.95 15.63
CA LEU A 63 -5.89 -7.99 16.56
C LEU A 63 -6.47 -9.21 15.83
N GLU A 64 -6.97 -9.02 14.62
CA GLU A 64 -7.49 -10.05 13.74
C GLU A 64 -6.43 -11.12 13.38
N LEU A 65 -5.14 -10.78 13.51
CA LEU A 65 -4.02 -11.68 13.27
C LEU A 65 -3.51 -12.37 14.55
N LYS A 66 -4.13 -12.16 15.71
CA LYS A 66 -3.63 -12.73 16.99
C LYS A 66 -3.45 -14.25 16.95
N ASP A 67 -4.29 -14.97 16.20
CA ASP A 67 -4.26 -16.43 16.12
C ASP A 67 -3.39 -16.97 14.96
N ALA A 68 -2.82 -16.09 14.14
CA ALA A 68 -2.02 -16.50 13.00
C ALA A 68 -0.57 -16.84 13.41
N PRO A 69 0.16 -17.66 12.64
CA PRO A 69 1.54 -18.02 12.97
C PRO A 69 2.45 -16.80 13.00
N GLU A 70 3.27 -16.67 14.06
CA GLU A 70 4.14 -15.51 14.25
C GLU A 70 5.15 -15.32 13.10
N GLU A 71 5.64 -16.41 12.50
CA GLU A 71 6.51 -16.38 11.31
C GLU A 71 5.87 -15.70 10.09
N MET A 72 4.54 -15.75 9.98
CA MET A 72 3.79 -15.16 8.86
C MET A 72 3.33 -13.73 9.13
N ILE A 73 3.30 -13.33 10.40
CA ILE A 73 2.86 -12.00 10.86
C ILE A 73 4.06 -11.09 11.08
N GLY A 74 5.09 -11.58 11.76
CA GLY A 74 6.22 -10.80 12.25
C GLY A 74 7.13 -10.27 11.15
N GLY A 75 7.81 -9.16 11.42
CA GLY A 75 8.85 -8.61 10.54
C GLY A 75 8.36 -7.68 9.42
N ALA A 76 7.05 -7.36 9.36
CA ALA A 76 6.49 -6.46 8.35
C ALA A 76 6.97 -5.00 8.55
N ASN A 77 8.13 -4.68 7.98
CA ASN A 77 8.76 -3.35 8.08
C ASN A 77 8.00 -2.24 7.33
N GLY A 78 7.05 -2.60 6.46
CA GLY A 78 6.14 -1.67 5.80
C GLY A 78 4.78 -1.53 6.49
N GLY A 79 4.57 -2.18 7.63
CA GLY A 79 3.31 -2.22 8.37
C GLY A 79 2.27 -3.18 7.79
N TYR A 80 1.02 -3.03 8.24
CA TYR A 80 -0.11 -3.90 7.93
C TYR A 80 -1.23 -3.10 7.32
N VAL A 81 -1.74 -3.56 6.18
CA VAL A 81 -2.86 -2.93 5.48
C VAL A 81 -4.05 -3.88 5.51
N SER A 82 -5.19 -3.39 6.00
CA SER A 82 -6.42 -4.19 6.07
C SER A 82 -7.47 -3.60 5.12
N PHE A 83 -8.02 -4.45 4.26
CA PHE A 83 -9.18 -4.16 3.43
C PHE A 83 -10.41 -4.84 4.02
N VAL A 84 -11.48 -4.07 4.23
CA VAL A 84 -12.78 -4.61 4.63
C VAL A 84 -13.72 -4.55 3.43
N LEU A 85 -14.08 -5.74 2.94
CA LEU A 85 -14.96 -5.95 1.81
C LEU A 85 -16.36 -6.31 2.30
N PHE A 86 -17.38 -5.60 1.83
CA PHE A 86 -18.79 -5.89 2.10
C PHE A 86 -19.43 -6.63 0.93
N LYS A 87 -20.63 -7.18 1.12
CA LYS A 87 -21.41 -7.88 0.08
C LYS A 87 -21.48 -7.11 -1.26
N ARG A 88 -21.59 -5.77 -1.21
CA ARG A 88 -21.60 -4.89 -2.39
C ARG A 88 -20.33 -4.93 -3.26
N HIS A 89 -19.20 -5.39 -2.73
CA HIS A 89 -17.94 -5.56 -3.48
C HIS A 89 -17.79 -6.97 -4.05
N ALA A 90 -18.65 -7.91 -3.66
CA ALA A 90 -18.61 -9.31 -4.06
C ALA A 90 -19.85 -9.70 -4.89
N THR A 91 -20.45 -8.74 -5.60
CA THR A 91 -21.54 -9.03 -6.55
C THR A 91 -20.99 -9.74 -7.79
N PRO A 92 -21.79 -10.58 -8.48
CA PRO A 92 -21.30 -11.39 -9.60
C PRO A 92 -20.62 -10.57 -10.72
N ASP A 93 -21.08 -9.34 -10.94
CA ASP A 93 -20.55 -8.39 -11.92
C ASP A 93 -19.20 -7.75 -11.51
N ARG A 94 -18.87 -7.72 -10.21
CA ARG A 94 -17.68 -7.03 -9.67
C ARG A 94 -16.67 -7.96 -9.01
N LEU A 95 -17.04 -9.21 -8.78
CA LEU A 95 -16.25 -10.15 -8.00
C LEU A 95 -14.87 -10.36 -8.62
N GLU A 96 -14.82 -10.62 -9.93
CA GLU A 96 -13.56 -10.86 -10.64
C GLU A 96 -12.61 -9.66 -10.54
N ALA A 97 -13.11 -8.46 -10.82
CA ALA A 97 -12.33 -7.22 -10.71
C ALA A 97 -11.83 -6.97 -9.28
N THR A 98 -12.69 -7.22 -8.28
CA THR A 98 -12.32 -7.06 -6.87
C THR A 98 -11.23 -8.04 -6.47
N VAL A 99 -11.38 -9.31 -6.84
CA VAL A 99 -10.38 -10.35 -6.57
C VAL A 99 -9.06 -10.00 -7.24
N TRP A 100 -9.08 -9.59 -8.52
CA TRP A 100 -7.88 -9.17 -9.23
C TRP A 100 -7.15 -8.01 -8.53
N ASN A 101 -7.88 -6.97 -8.15
CA ASN A 101 -7.31 -5.80 -7.47
C ASN A 101 -6.69 -6.16 -6.11
N ILE A 102 -7.36 -7.02 -5.34
CA ILE A 102 -6.85 -7.49 -4.05
C ILE A 102 -5.62 -8.38 -4.24
N MET A 103 -5.65 -9.32 -5.19
CA MET A 103 -4.52 -10.23 -5.45
C MET A 103 -3.28 -9.50 -5.98
N THR A 104 -3.48 -8.41 -6.73
CA THR A 104 -2.38 -7.63 -7.34
C THR A 104 -1.91 -6.47 -6.46
N PHE A 105 -2.54 -6.22 -5.30
CA PHE A 105 -2.24 -5.08 -4.44
C PHE A 105 -0.76 -4.96 -4.07
N HIS A 106 -0.08 -6.06 -3.74
CA HIS A 106 1.35 -6.03 -3.41
C HIS A 106 2.20 -5.54 -4.59
N ALA A 107 1.89 -5.99 -5.80
CA ALA A 107 2.56 -5.56 -7.02
C ALA A 107 2.26 -4.09 -7.32
N PHE A 108 1.02 -3.64 -7.09
CA PHE A 108 0.60 -2.25 -7.22
C PHE A 108 1.44 -1.33 -6.31
N VAL A 109 1.57 -1.65 -5.03
CA VAL A 109 2.36 -0.85 -4.08
C VAL A 109 3.83 -0.83 -4.48
N SER A 110 4.41 -2.00 -4.76
CA SER A 110 5.81 -2.13 -5.17
C SER A 110 6.13 -1.32 -6.43
N TYR A 111 5.23 -1.34 -7.41
CA TYR A 111 5.34 -0.55 -8.63
C TYR A 111 5.34 0.95 -8.34
N HIS A 112 4.38 1.44 -7.53
CA HIS A 112 4.28 2.86 -7.22
C HIS A 112 5.45 3.39 -6.39
N ILE A 113 6.04 2.58 -5.51
CA ILE A 113 7.25 2.96 -4.79
C ILE A 113 8.43 3.15 -5.77
N LYS A 114 8.63 2.20 -6.69
CA LYS A 114 9.68 2.32 -7.73
C LYS A 114 9.45 3.53 -8.62
N TYR A 115 8.20 3.77 -9.03
CA TYR A 115 7.84 4.92 -9.86
C TYR A 115 8.07 6.26 -9.13
N SER A 116 7.68 6.37 -7.86
CA SER A 116 7.95 7.56 -7.04
C SER A 116 9.45 7.85 -6.94
N LYS A 117 10.29 6.82 -6.75
CA LYS A 117 11.75 7.00 -6.77
C LYS A 117 12.24 7.55 -8.11
N ALA A 118 11.82 6.94 -9.23
CA ALA A 118 12.20 7.39 -10.56
C ALA A 118 11.77 8.85 -10.81
N TYR A 119 10.56 9.21 -10.39
CA TYR A 119 10.05 10.58 -10.47
C TYR A 119 10.89 11.55 -9.64
N TRP A 120 11.24 11.21 -8.40
CA TRP A 120 12.14 12.05 -7.58
C TRP A 120 13.51 12.21 -8.21
N HIS A 121 14.10 11.16 -8.78
CA HIS A 121 15.36 11.27 -9.52
C HIS A 121 15.26 12.24 -10.69
N SER A 122 14.14 12.23 -11.44
CA SER A 122 13.92 13.20 -12.52
C SER A 122 13.90 14.64 -11.99
N ARG A 123 13.16 14.90 -10.89
CA ARG A 123 13.10 16.22 -10.24
C ARG A 123 14.46 16.68 -9.70
N MET A 124 15.22 15.77 -9.09
CA MET A 124 16.57 16.05 -8.60
C MET A 124 17.50 16.47 -9.74
N ARG A 125 17.46 15.77 -10.89
CA ARG A 125 18.26 16.14 -12.06
C ARG A 125 17.91 17.53 -12.60
N GLN A 126 16.62 17.83 -12.76
CA GLN A 126 16.16 19.15 -13.18
C GLN A 126 16.66 20.25 -12.23
N LYS A 127 16.68 19.98 -10.91
CA LYS A 127 17.18 20.94 -9.93
C LYS A 127 18.70 21.16 -10.05
N VAL A 128 19.47 20.10 -10.26
CA VAL A 128 20.92 20.18 -10.50
C VAL A 128 21.23 20.95 -11.79
N GLU A 129 20.49 20.72 -12.87
CA GLU A 129 20.64 21.48 -14.12
C GLU A 129 20.35 22.98 -13.92
N SER A 130 19.32 23.30 -13.14
CA SER A 130 19.00 24.68 -12.76
C SER A 130 20.15 25.34 -11.98
N TRP A 131 20.71 24.65 -10.98
CA TRP A 131 21.86 25.14 -10.22
C TRP A 131 23.11 25.31 -11.08
N LEU A 132 23.38 24.37 -11.98
CA LEU A 132 24.50 24.46 -12.90
C LEU A 132 24.38 25.67 -13.84
N SER A 133 23.15 25.98 -14.29
CA SER A 133 22.88 27.18 -15.09
C SER A 133 23.18 28.47 -14.33
N ILE A 134 22.79 28.54 -13.06
CA ILE A 134 23.11 29.69 -12.19
C ILE A 134 24.63 29.82 -12.00
N LEU A 135 25.32 28.71 -11.71
CA LEU A 135 26.78 28.71 -11.54
C LEU A 135 27.50 29.19 -12.80
N LYS A 136 27.06 28.74 -13.99
CA LYS A 136 27.64 29.16 -15.28
C LYS A 136 27.44 30.65 -15.56
N ARG A 137 26.35 31.26 -15.08
CA ARG A 137 26.07 32.69 -15.22
C ARG A 137 26.86 33.56 -14.23
N ALA A 138 27.29 32.98 -13.12
CA ALA A 138 28.09 33.66 -12.10
C ALA A 138 29.60 33.67 -12.42
N LYS A 139 29.99 33.02 -13.52
CA LYS A 139 31.36 33.01 -14.05
C LYS A 139 31.49 34.07 -15.15
#